data_AF-A0A3B9V1U0-F1
#
_entry.id   AF-A0A3B9V1U0-F1
#
_cell.length_a   1.000
_cell.length_b   1.000
_cell.length_c   1.000
_cell.angle_alpha   90.00
_cell.angle_beta   90.00
_cell.angle_gamma   90.00
#
_symmetry.space_group_name_H-M   'P 1'
#
loop_
_entity.id
_entity.type
_entity.pdbx_description
1 polymer ?
#
loop_
_entity_poly.entity_id
_entity_poly.type
_entity_poly.pdbx_seq_one_letter_code
_entity_poly.pdbx_strand_id
1 'polypeptide(L)'
;VLYFWHAIGNRLLTLLSNMLSNLNLTDMEVGYKVFRRSVIQSIVLVENRFGFEPEVTAKLARFRWNDGSRLRLYEVGVSYAGRTYDEGKKIGWKDGVHALWCIVKYNFGAARR
;
A
#
# COMPACT_ATOMS: atom_id res chain seq x y z
N VAL A 1 17.52 -0.75 -12.25
CA VAL A 1 17.56 -2.21 -11.96
C VAL A 1 16.73 -2.53 -10.71
N LEU A 2 15.88 -3.58 -10.76
CA LEU A 2 15.17 -4.09 -9.58
C LEU A 2 16.08 -5.06 -8.82
N TYR A 3 16.60 -4.66 -7.67
CA TYR A 3 17.42 -5.55 -6.84
C TYR A 3 16.58 -6.71 -6.28
N PHE A 4 17.11 -7.93 -6.35
CA PHE A 4 16.41 -9.16 -5.93
C PHE A 4 15.88 -9.09 -4.49
N TRP A 5 16.70 -8.66 -3.52
CA TRP A 5 16.30 -8.54 -2.11
C TRP A 5 15.20 -7.50 -1.86
N HIS A 6 15.14 -6.46 -2.70
CA HIS A 6 14.02 -5.51 -2.63
C HIS A 6 12.73 -6.14 -3.16
N ALA A 7 12.83 -6.93 -4.24
CA ALA A 7 11.66 -7.64 -4.77
C ALA A 7 11.11 -8.64 -3.75
N ILE A 8 11.96 -9.37 -3.03
CA ILE A 8 11.54 -10.25 -1.94
C ILE A 8 10.89 -9.44 -0.81
N GLY A 9 11.51 -8.33 -0.38
CA GLY A 9 10.96 -7.47 0.66
C GLY A 9 9.56 -6.95 0.31
N ASN A 10 9.37 -6.43 -0.91
CA ASN A 10 8.07 -5.96 -1.38
C ASN A 10 7.03 -7.08 -1.46
N ARG A 11 7.43 -8.29 -1.89
CA ARG A 11 6.54 -9.47 -1.89
C ARG A 11 6.10 -9.87 -0.49
N LEU A 12 7.01 -9.81 0.49
CA LEU A 12 6.67 -10.09 1.89
C LEU A 12 5.70 -9.04 2.45
N LEU A 13 5.95 -7.75 2.19
CA LEU A 13 5.05 -6.66 2.60
C LEU A 13 3.67 -6.82 1.95
N THR A 14 3.62 -7.15 0.66
CA THR A 14 2.38 -7.38 -0.07
C THR A 14 1.61 -8.58 0.50
N LEU A 15 2.30 -9.70 0.78
CA LEU A 15 1.70 -10.87 1.40
C LEU A 15 1.06 -10.54 2.75
N LEU A 16 1.81 -9.86 3.64
CA LEU A 16 1.30 -9.48 4.96
C LEU A 16 0.12 -8.51 4.85
N SER A 17 0.20 -7.52 3.95
CA SER A 17 -0.91 -6.61 3.69
C SER A 17 -2.16 -7.35 3.21
N ASN A 18 -2.02 -8.28 2.25
CA ASN A 18 -3.12 -9.09 1.74
C ASN A 18 -3.75 -9.94 2.85
N MET A 19 -2.93 -10.62 3.67
CA MET A 19 -3.39 -11.42 4.80
C MET A 19 -4.25 -10.63 5.78
N LEU A 20 -3.83 -9.40 6.12
CA LEU A 20 -4.52 -8.58 7.11
C LEU A 20 -5.71 -7.78 6.57
N SER A 21 -5.63 -7.35 5.31
CA SER A 21 -6.69 -6.59 4.64
C SER A 21 -7.73 -7.47 3.94
N ASN A 22 -7.45 -8.77 3.84
CA ASN A 22 -8.20 -9.74 3.04
C ASN A 22 -8.37 -9.29 1.57
N LEU A 23 -7.27 -8.79 1.00
CA LEU A 23 -7.12 -8.45 -0.40
C LEU A 23 -6.22 -9.47 -1.10
N ASN A 24 -6.15 -9.41 -2.43
CA ASN A 24 -5.28 -10.25 -3.24
C ASN A 24 -4.57 -9.42 -4.32
N LEU A 25 -3.77 -8.44 -3.90
CA LEU A 25 -2.96 -7.60 -4.78
C LEU A 25 -1.64 -8.31 -5.14
N THR A 26 -1.13 -8.12 -6.35
CA THR A 26 0.19 -8.66 -6.73
C THR A 26 1.33 -7.75 -6.27
N ASP A 27 1.08 -6.45 -6.16
CA ASP A 27 2.00 -5.47 -5.59
C ASP A 27 1.24 -4.38 -4.82
N MET A 28 1.36 -4.38 -3.50
CA MET A 28 0.75 -3.34 -2.67
C MET A 28 1.51 -2.02 -2.75
N GLU A 29 2.83 -2.07 -2.94
CA GLU A 29 3.79 -0.95 -2.96
C GLU A 29 4.06 -0.46 -4.41
N VAL A 30 3.05 -0.60 -5.28
CA VAL A 30 3.14 -0.33 -6.72
C VAL A 30 3.49 1.12 -7.04
N GLY A 31 3.17 2.07 -6.14
CA GLY A 31 3.46 3.50 -6.33
C GLY A 31 2.63 4.20 -7.41
N TYR A 32 1.82 3.45 -8.17
CA TYR A 32 0.83 3.97 -9.12
C TYR A 32 -0.57 3.52 -8.70
N LYS A 33 -1.34 4.42 -8.08
CA LYS A 33 -2.74 4.18 -7.70
C LYS A 33 -3.63 5.30 -8.23
N VAL A 34 -4.80 4.91 -8.72
CA VAL A 34 -5.84 5.83 -9.20
C VAL A 34 -7.09 5.66 -8.37
N PHE A 35 -7.67 6.76 -7.93
CA PHE A 35 -8.83 6.75 -7.03
C PHE A 35 -9.98 7.56 -7.60
N ARG A 36 -11.21 7.12 -7.28
CA ARG A 36 -12.38 8.00 -7.37
C ARG A 36 -12.21 9.13 -6.37
N ARG A 37 -12.40 10.38 -6.82
CA ARG A 37 -12.28 11.57 -5.96
C ARG A 37 -13.13 11.48 -4.69
N SER A 38 -14.38 11.04 -4.82
CA SER A 38 -15.30 10.89 -3.68
C SER A 38 -14.79 9.90 -2.63
N VAL A 39 -14.07 8.86 -3.05
CA VAL A 39 -13.52 7.86 -2.13
C VAL A 39 -12.29 8.39 -1.42
N ILE A 40 -11.30 8.91 -2.15
CA ILE A 40 -10.04 9.34 -1.53
C ILE A 40 -10.20 10.55 -0.60
N GLN A 41 -11.17 11.43 -0.87
CA GLN A 41 -11.47 12.59 -0.02
C GLN A 41 -12.30 12.22 1.22
N SER A 42 -12.89 11.02 1.25
CA SER A 42 -13.70 10.55 2.37
C SER A 42 -12.88 9.80 3.43
N ILE A 43 -11.58 9.60 3.20
CA ILE A 43 -10.68 8.95 4.15
C ILE A 43 -9.60 9.93 4.58
N VAL A 44 -9.37 10.04 5.88
CA VAL A 44 -8.25 10.83 6.42
C VAL A 44 -6.95 10.05 6.16
N LEU A 45 -5.93 10.68 5.59
CA LEU A 45 -4.60 10.08 5.40
C LEU A 45 -3.58 10.88 6.21
N VAL A 46 -2.71 10.20 6.95
CA VAL A 46 -1.78 10.86 7.88
C VAL A 46 -0.34 10.38 7.73
N GLU A 47 -0.12 9.20 7.13
CA GLU A 47 1.22 8.70 6.88
C GLU A 47 1.91 9.47 5.77
N ASN A 48 3.22 9.58 5.89
CA ASN A 48 4.09 10.19 4.91
C ASN A 48 5.03 9.14 4.30
N ARG A 49 5.63 9.48 3.15
CA ARG A 49 6.61 8.62 2.45
C ARG A 49 6.00 7.24 2.15
N PHE A 50 6.71 6.16 2.49
CA PHE A 50 6.28 4.78 2.26
C PHE A 50 5.14 4.30 3.15
N GLY A 51 4.84 4.98 4.27
CA GLY A 51 3.71 4.59 5.12
C GLY A 51 2.34 4.79 4.46
N PHE A 52 2.29 5.65 3.42
CA PHE A 52 1.07 5.94 2.67
C PHE A 52 0.47 4.70 2.01
N GLU A 53 1.29 3.87 1.36
CA GLU A 53 0.84 2.71 0.58
C GLU A 53 0.10 1.68 1.47
N PRO A 54 0.65 1.26 2.63
CA PRO A 54 -0.08 0.45 3.59
C PRO A 54 -1.34 1.12 4.15
N GLU A 55 -1.27 2.40 4.51
CA GLU A 55 -2.39 3.13 5.13
C GLU A 55 -3.58 3.19 4.18
N VAL A 56 -3.36 3.68 2.95
CA VAL A 56 -4.42 3.86 1.96
C VAL A 56 -5.01 2.50 1.58
N THR A 57 -4.18 1.48 1.39
CA THR A 57 -4.64 0.12 1.03
C THR A 57 -5.53 -0.47 2.13
N ALA A 58 -5.09 -0.40 3.40
CA ALA A 58 -5.86 -0.92 4.52
C ALA A 58 -7.19 -0.15 4.71
N LYS A 59 -7.20 1.18 4.56
CA LYS A 59 -8.42 2.00 4.66
C LYS A 59 -9.39 1.70 3.52
N LEU A 60 -8.91 1.56 2.30
CA LEU A 60 -9.75 1.22 1.14
C LEU A 60 -10.34 -0.20 1.23
N ALA A 61 -9.60 -1.18 1.76
CA ALA A 61 -10.11 -2.54 1.99
C ALA A 61 -11.33 -2.56 2.95
N ARG A 62 -11.30 -1.68 3.96
CA ARG A 62 -12.38 -1.52 4.94
C ARG A 62 -13.45 -0.52 4.51
N PHE A 63 -13.24 0.24 3.44
CA PHE A 63 -14.22 1.20 2.96
C PHE A 63 -15.55 0.51 2.64
N ARG A 64 -16.64 1.15 3.04
CA ARG A 64 -18.01 0.73 2.74
C ARG A 64 -18.76 1.92 2.17
N TRP A 65 -19.48 1.68 1.10
CA TRP A 65 -20.47 2.61 0.59
C TRP A 65 -21.66 2.70 1.55
N ASN A 66 -22.50 3.72 1.38
CA ASN A 66 -23.68 3.94 2.23
C ASN A 66 -24.68 2.77 2.18
N ASP A 67 -24.68 2.00 1.10
CA ASP A 67 -25.47 0.78 0.92
C ASP A 67 -24.86 -0.47 1.59
N GLY A 68 -23.72 -0.31 2.29
CA GLY A 68 -22.99 -1.39 2.93
C GLY A 68 -22.07 -2.19 2.01
N SER A 69 -22.06 -1.90 0.70
CA SER A 69 -21.21 -2.61 -0.25
C SER A 69 -19.73 -2.24 -0.10
N ARG A 70 -18.83 -3.18 -0.43
CA ARG A 70 -17.37 -2.95 -0.38
C ARG A 70 -16.92 -2.17 -1.61
N LEU A 71 -15.84 -1.40 -1.44
CA LEU A 71 -15.13 -0.84 -2.60
C LEU A 71 -14.57 -1.96 -3.48
N ARG A 72 -14.70 -1.82 -4.79
CA ARG A 72 -14.07 -2.73 -5.76
C ARG A 72 -12.70 -2.20 -6.12
N LEU A 73 -11.67 -3.02 -5.93
CA LEU A 73 -10.30 -2.73 -6.31
C LEU A 73 -9.96 -3.53 -7.57
N TYR A 74 -9.28 -2.87 -8.51
CA TYR A 74 -8.84 -3.48 -9.75
C TYR A 74 -7.34 -3.25 -9.91
N GLU A 75 -6.65 -4.27 -10.41
CA GLU A 75 -5.23 -4.20 -10.69
C GLU A 75 -5.02 -4.22 -12.21
N VAL A 76 -4.16 -3.33 -12.68
CA VAL A 76 -3.77 -3.23 -14.09
C VAL A 76 -2.26 -3.34 -14.13
N GLY A 77 -1.74 -4.17 -15.04
CA GLY A 77 -0.31 -4.38 -15.17
C GLY A 77 0.43 -3.09 -15.55
N VAL A 78 1.53 -2.82 -14.85
CA VAL A 78 2.41 -1.66 -15.12
C VAL A 78 3.82 -2.16 -15.38
N SER A 79 4.50 -1.58 -16.36
CA SER A 79 5.93 -1.80 -16.59
C SER A 79 6.73 -0.74 -15.83
N TYR A 80 7.73 -1.17 -15.05
CA TYR A 80 8.55 -0.26 -14.25
C TYR A 80 10.04 -0.50 -14.47
N ALA A 81 10.76 0.56 -14.84
CA ALA A 81 12.21 0.60 -14.89
C ALA A 81 12.74 1.37 -13.67
N GLY A 82 13.06 0.65 -12.60
CA GLY A 82 13.52 1.27 -11.36
C GLY A 82 14.94 1.83 -11.42
N ARG A 83 15.20 2.88 -10.64
CA ARG A 83 16.52 3.47 -10.43
C ARG A 83 17.41 2.60 -9.53
N THR A 84 18.71 2.58 -9.83
CA THR A 84 19.79 2.05 -9.00
C THR A 84 20.10 2.99 -7.84
N TYR A 85 20.90 2.52 -6.88
CA TYR A 85 21.39 3.38 -5.79
C TYR A 85 22.25 4.54 -6.30
N ASP A 86 23.07 4.29 -7.31
CA ASP A 86 23.93 5.30 -7.94
C ASP A 86 23.10 6.38 -8.68
N GLU A 87 21.94 6.00 -9.24
CA GLU A 87 20.94 6.91 -9.81
C GLU A 87 20.08 7.63 -8.74
N GLY A 88 20.48 7.55 -7.46
CA GLY A 88 19.85 8.27 -6.36
C GLY A 88 18.59 7.62 -5.82
N LYS A 89 18.54 6.28 -5.73
CA LYS A 89 17.47 5.58 -5.00
C LYS A 89 17.53 5.94 -3.51
N LYS A 90 16.47 6.57 -3.00
CA LYS A 90 16.37 7.07 -1.61
C LYS A 90 15.71 6.09 -0.62
N ILE A 91 15.30 4.91 -1.11
CA ILE A 91 14.56 3.91 -0.32
C ILE A 91 15.55 3.05 0.45
N GLY A 92 15.31 2.89 1.75
CA GLY A 92 16.13 2.06 2.62
C GLY A 92 15.32 1.08 3.49
N TRP A 93 16.04 0.26 4.25
CA TRP A 93 15.43 -0.73 5.16
C TRP A 93 14.53 -0.11 6.24
N LYS A 94 14.81 1.13 6.66
CA LYS A 94 13.97 1.88 7.61
C LYS A 94 12.57 2.13 7.05
N ASP A 95 12.46 2.39 5.75
CA ASP A 95 11.16 2.57 5.09
C ASP A 95 10.37 1.24 5.09
N GLY A 96 11.05 0.11 4.88
CA GLY A 96 10.43 -1.22 4.96
C GLY A 96 9.92 -1.60 6.36
N VAL A 97 10.69 -1.32 7.42
CA VAL A 97 10.25 -1.52 8.80
C VAL A 97 9.05 -0.63 9.14
N HIS A 98 9.08 0.63 8.68
CA HIS A 98 7.97 1.56 8.86
C HIS A 98 6.71 1.12 8.11
N ALA A 99 6.86 0.60 6.88
CA ALA A 99 5.75 0.04 6.12
C ALA A 99 5.12 -1.16 6.82
N LEU A 100 5.95 -2.08 7.36
CA LEU A 100 5.48 -3.21 8.16
C LEU A 100 4.68 -2.76 9.39
N TRP A 101 5.17 -1.74 10.11
CA TRP A 101 4.40 -1.13 11.19
C TRP A 101 3.07 -0.59 10.64
N CYS A 102 3.06 0.24 9.59
CA CYS A 102 1.81 0.77 9.03
C CYS A 102 0.81 -0.34 8.64
N ILE A 103 1.27 -1.46 8.06
CA ILE A 103 0.44 -2.64 7.77
C ILE A 103 -0.28 -3.12 9.03
N VAL A 104 0.44 -3.33 10.14
CA VAL A 104 -0.16 -3.77 11.41
C VAL A 104 -1.06 -2.67 12.00
N LYS A 105 -0.60 -1.42 12.04
CA LYS A 105 -1.30 -0.24 12.57
C LYS A 105 -2.69 -0.12 12.01
N TYR A 106 -2.76 -0.10 10.69
CA TYR A 106 -3.97 0.28 10.00
C TYR A 106 -4.89 -0.91 9.82
N ASN A 107 -4.43 -2.15 9.85
CA ASN A 107 -5.32 -3.31 9.77
C ASN A 107 -5.93 -3.70 11.13
N PHE A 108 -5.21 -3.54 12.25
CA PHE A 108 -5.72 -3.88 13.59
C PHE A 108 -6.19 -2.69 14.42
N GLY A 109 -5.64 -1.49 14.19
CA GLY A 109 -6.07 -0.29 14.89
C GLY A 109 -7.47 0.14 14.44
N ALA A 110 -8.27 0.64 15.39
CA ALA A 110 -9.54 1.28 15.07
C ALA A 110 -9.28 2.44 14.10
N ALA A 111 -9.53 2.18 12.81
CA ALA A 111 -9.37 3.18 11.78
C ALA A 111 -10.26 4.36 12.15
N ARG A 112 -9.64 5.48 12.56
CA ARG A 112 -10.34 6.77 12.59
C ARG A 112 -10.87 6.95 11.17
N ARG A 113 -12.20 6.83 11.03
CA ARG A 113 -12.91 7.10 9.77
C ARG A 113 -12.64 8.54 9.37
#